data_AF-A0AAP5JT50-F1
#
_entry.id   AF-A0AAP5JT50-F1
#
_cell.length_a   1.000
_cell.length_b   1.000
_cell.length_c   1.000
_cell.angle_alpha   90.00
_cell.angle_beta   90.00
_cell.angle_gamma   90.00
#
_symmetry.space_group_name_H-M   'P 1'
#
loop_
_entity.id
_entity.type
_entity.pdbx_description
1 polymer ?
#
loop_
_entity_poly.entity_id
_entity_poly.type
_entity_poly.pdbx_seq_one_letter_code
_entity_poly.pdbx_strand_id
1 'polypeptide(L)'
;MNHWMTNGLNQNGHGSVAEGINTVAGGVAAHAEGSGASASGNAAHAEGYMTEAIGIASHAEGSTTKASGNMSHVEGYATDALGETSHAEGSNTKAEGISSHAEGHSTLAQGISSHAEGSGTTASNSHAHAEGTGTTASGESAHAEGVGTVALAEAAHAEGAQAVAEGYASHAEGSGSRAGAFATHAEGNTTKAMAFASHAEGNTTEATAFAAHAEGNSTEASAFASHAEGAGTSAGGIAAHSEGIGTSALRQDGVHIIGKFGQADSGIEGQYSWYLANGTDEKHPGLAAKVIGAFGNAYVSGYLAAGGASYAECFETKDGSPIEVGYFVTTEGDRVRKANGKDSYVIGVTTAPSGFVGDSRELHWADKYTVDEWGRVQVQEVEIPPYKDEEGKVIIPKRTELQPVLNPAWDPDIPYVSRLKRDEWVVVGLLGKLLVRDDGSCQVNGYCQPGENGIATKAKEGYRVLKRVAPERILILFRG
;
A
#
# COMPACT_ATOMS: atom_id res chain seq x y z
N MET A 1 -58.29 59.17 -27.31
CA MET A 1 -57.79 59.00 -25.93
C MET A 1 -57.94 57.53 -25.58
N ASN A 2 -56.81 56.86 -25.34
CA ASN A 2 -56.71 55.40 -25.33
C ASN A 2 -57.45 54.77 -24.14
N HIS A 3 -58.21 53.72 -24.47
CA HIS A 3 -58.96 52.87 -23.57
C HIS A 3 -58.06 51.68 -23.19
N TRP A 4 -57.37 51.74 -22.05
CA TRP A 4 -56.70 50.56 -21.50
C TRP A 4 -57.78 49.67 -20.87
N MET A 5 -58.07 48.54 -21.51
CA MET A 5 -58.90 47.48 -20.94
C MET A 5 -58.14 46.85 -19.78
N THR A 6 -58.64 47.01 -18.56
CA THR A 6 -58.21 46.24 -17.38
C THR A 6 -58.80 44.83 -17.46
N ASN A 7 -58.26 43.99 -18.35
CA ASN A 7 -58.67 42.60 -18.43
C ASN A 7 -57.87 41.78 -17.39
N GLY A 8 -58.48 41.53 -16.23
CA GLY A 8 -58.06 40.47 -15.30
C GLY A 8 -57.19 40.87 -14.10
N LEU A 9 -57.09 42.15 -13.74
CA LEU A 9 -56.34 42.60 -12.54
C LEU A 9 -57.12 42.30 -11.25
N ASN A 10 -56.48 41.70 -10.24
CA ASN A 10 -57.08 41.43 -8.93
C ASN A 10 -56.17 41.86 -7.76
N GLN A 11 -56.55 42.93 -7.06
CA GLN A 11 -55.82 43.52 -5.93
C GLN A 11 -56.64 43.32 -4.65
N ASN A 12 -56.18 42.44 -3.76
CA ASN A 12 -56.92 42.12 -2.52
C ASN A 12 -56.18 42.51 -1.23
N GLY A 13 -54.88 42.80 -1.31
CA GLY A 13 -54.05 43.15 -0.17
C GLY A 13 -53.97 44.66 0.08
N HIS A 14 -53.82 45.07 1.34
CA HIS A 14 -53.53 46.47 1.64
C HIS A 14 -52.18 46.88 1.06
N GLY A 15 -52.16 47.92 0.21
CA GLY A 15 -50.94 48.41 -0.44
C GLY A 15 -50.41 47.51 -1.55
N SER A 16 -51.20 46.56 -2.07
CA SER A 16 -50.80 45.69 -3.17
C SER A 16 -50.89 46.38 -4.54
N VAL A 17 -50.01 46.03 -5.47
CA VAL A 17 -49.98 46.53 -6.85
C VAL A 17 -50.06 45.35 -7.82
N ALA A 18 -50.98 45.41 -8.79
CA ALA A 18 -51.09 44.42 -9.87
C ALA A 18 -51.13 45.14 -11.23
N GLU A 19 -50.19 44.81 -12.11
CA GLU A 19 -50.01 45.40 -13.44
C GLU A 19 -49.96 44.30 -14.52
N GLY A 20 -50.43 44.61 -15.74
CA GLY A 20 -50.43 43.66 -16.86
C GLY A 20 -51.74 42.88 -17.08
N ILE A 21 -51.65 41.64 -17.56
CA ILE A 21 -52.79 40.81 -17.99
C ILE A 21 -52.98 39.64 -17.02
N ASN A 22 -54.18 39.47 -16.47
CA ASN A 22 -54.50 38.38 -15.54
C ASN A 22 -53.56 38.29 -14.33
N THR A 23 -53.08 39.43 -13.81
CA THR A 23 -52.19 39.46 -12.65
C THR A 23 -52.94 39.59 -11.33
N VAL A 24 -52.41 38.97 -10.28
CA VAL A 24 -53.02 38.92 -8.94
C VAL A 24 -52.00 39.36 -7.89
N ALA A 25 -52.32 40.42 -7.15
CA ALA A 25 -51.57 40.82 -5.97
C ALA A 25 -52.46 40.68 -4.73
N GLY A 26 -52.34 39.53 -4.05
CA GLY A 26 -53.21 39.12 -2.95
C GLY A 26 -52.68 39.45 -1.56
N GLY A 27 -51.36 39.48 -1.38
CA GLY A 27 -50.73 39.75 -0.09
C GLY A 27 -50.66 41.23 0.27
N VAL A 28 -50.50 41.54 1.56
CA VAL A 28 -50.25 42.93 2.01
C VAL A 28 -48.93 43.41 1.41
N ALA A 29 -48.91 44.59 0.78
CA ALA A 29 -47.76 45.15 0.08
C ALA A 29 -47.16 44.24 -1.02
N ALA A 30 -47.95 43.32 -1.59
CA ALA A 30 -47.50 42.48 -2.69
C ALA A 30 -47.47 43.22 -4.04
N HIS A 31 -46.54 42.87 -4.93
CA HIS A 31 -46.46 43.41 -6.28
C HIS A 31 -46.50 42.27 -7.32
N ALA A 32 -47.37 42.37 -8.33
CA ALA A 32 -47.44 41.43 -9.44
C ALA A 32 -47.47 42.17 -10.79
N GLU A 33 -46.52 41.91 -11.68
CA GLU A 33 -46.43 42.52 -13.02
C GLU A 33 -46.25 41.46 -14.13
N GLY A 34 -46.88 41.67 -15.29
CA GLY A 34 -46.68 40.84 -16.48
C GLY A 34 -47.94 40.13 -16.97
N SER A 35 -47.85 38.83 -17.27
CA SER A 35 -48.97 38.06 -17.82
C SER A 35 -49.19 36.78 -17.01
N GLY A 36 -50.25 36.74 -16.21
CA GLY A 36 -50.57 35.60 -15.35
C GLY A 36 -49.72 35.53 -14.07
N ALA A 37 -48.98 36.59 -13.73
CA ALA A 37 -48.19 36.68 -12.49
C ALA A 37 -49.08 36.78 -11.24
N SER A 38 -48.71 36.08 -10.17
CA SER A 38 -49.47 36.00 -8.92
C SER A 38 -48.55 36.15 -7.70
N ALA A 39 -48.71 37.24 -6.96
CA ALA A 39 -48.04 37.49 -5.68
C ALA A 39 -49.05 37.38 -4.53
N SER A 40 -49.08 36.24 -3.83
CA SER A 40 -50.04 35.94 -2.77
C SER A 40 -49.49 36.07 -1.35
N GLY A 41 -48.16 35.99 -1.18
CA GLY A 41 -47.50 36.23 0.11
C GLY A 41 -47.43 37.71 0.49
N ASN A 42 -47.35 38.00 1.79
CA ASN A 42 -47.13 39.37 2.26
C ASN A 42 -45.76 39.87 1.81
N ALA A 43 -45.71 41.08 1.24
CA ALA A 43 -44.53 41.68 0.62
C ALA A 43 -43.89 40.85 -0.49
N ALA A 44 -44.64 39.93 -1.12
CA ALA A 44 -44.15 39.11 -2.22
C ALA A 44 -44.10 39.92 -3.53
N HIS A 45 -43.17 39.58 -4.42
CA HIS A 45 -43.04 40.17 -5.75
C HIS A 45 -43.07 39.07 -6.83
N ALA A 46 -43.94 39.22 -7.84
CA ALA A 46 -44.00 38.31 -8.99
C ALA A 46 -43.95 39.11 -10.30
N GLU A 47 -42.95 38.88 -11.14
CA GLU A 47 -42.79 39.55 -12.45
C GLU A 47 -42.70 38.53 -13.58
N GLY A 48 -43.27 38.80 -14.75
CA GLY A 48 -43.09 38.00 -15.96
C GLY A 48 -44.30 37.16 -16.39
N TYR A 49 -44.06 35.98 -16.97
CA TYR A 49 -45.12 35.12 -17.54
C TYR A 49 -45.43 33.95 -16.61
N MET A 50 -46.66 33.85 -16.11
CA MET A 50 -47.11 32.72 -15.27
C MET A 50 -46.22 32.49 -14.03
N THR A 51 -45.76 33.54 -13.38
CA THR A 51 -44.93 33.46 -12.17
C THR A 51 -45.77 33.46 -10.88
N GLU A 52 -45.35 32.70 -9.87
CA GLU A 52 -46.06 32.54 -8.59
C GLU A 52 -45.14 32.86 -7.40
N ALA A 53 -45.37 33.97 -6.70
CA ALA A 53 -44.72 34.31 -5.44
C ALA A 53 -45.69 34.13 -4.25
N ILE A 54 -45.54 33.03 -3.51
CA ILE A 54 -46.48 32.57 -2.48
C ILE A 54 -45.97 32.82 -1.06
N GLY A 55 -44.66 32.71 -0.84
CA GLY A 55 -44.05 32.89 0.47
C GLY A 55 -44.06 34.34 0.95
N ILE A 56 -43.91 34.54 2.27
CA ILE A 56 -43.74 35.89 2.81
C ILE A 56 -42.42 36.46 2.30
N ALA A 57 -42.45 37.67 1.74
CA ALA A 57 -41.29 38.33 1.14
C ALA A 57 -40.58 37.51 0.05
N SER A 58 -41.29 36.60 -0.63
CA SER A 58 -40.74 35.82 -1.74
C SER A 58 -40.70 36.62 -3.04
N HIS A 59 -39.74 36.34 -3.91
CA HIS A 59 -39.62 36.97 -5.23
C HIS A 59 -39.60 35.91 -6.34
N ALA A 60 -40.41 36.09 -7.38
CA ALA A 60 -40.44 35.23 -8.56
C ALA A 60 -40.41 36.05 -9.84
N GLU A 61 -39.41 35.84 -10.70
CA GLU A 61 -39.30 36.47 -12.01
C GLU A 61 -39.09 35.45 -13.14
N GLY A 62 -39.28 35.86 -14.40
CA GLY A 62 -39.08 35.01 -15.58
C GLY A 62 -40.36 34.38 -16.14
N SER A 63 -40.32 33.09 -16.48
CA SER A 63 -41.41 32.37 -17.12
C SER A 63 -41.70 31.06 -16.40
N THR A 64 -42.96 30.88 -15.99
CA THR A 64 -43.46 29.69 -15.28
C THR A 64 -42.64 29.36 -14.02
N THR A 65 -42.28 30.38 -13.24
CA THR A 65 -41.46 30.23 -12.03
C THR A 65 -42.30 30.28 -10.75
N LYS A 66 -41.84 29.65 -9.67
CA LYS A 66 -42.58 29.56 -8.40
C LYS A 66 -41.71 29.69 -7.16
N ALA A 67 -41.88 30.77 -6.42
CA ALA A 67 -41.28 30.97 -5.10
C ALA A 67 -42.33 30.72 -4.00
N SER A 68 -42.27 29.57 -3.32
CA SER A 68 -43.23 29.23 -2.26
C SER A 68 -42.67 29.23 -0.84
N GLY A 69 -41.34 29.23 -0.69
CA GLY A 69 -40.69 29.42 0.59
C GLY A 69 -40.73 30.88 1.07
N ASN A 70 -40.72 31.09 2.39
CA ASN A 70 -40.56 32.44 2.92
C ASN A 70 -39.18 32.98 2.56
N MET A 71 -39.11 34.24 2.11
CA MET A 71 -37.88 34.90 1.67
C MET A 71 -37.15 34.14 0.55
N SER A 72 -37.85 33.28 -0.21
CA SER A 72 -37.25 32.56 -1.33
C SER A 72 -37.21 33.44 -2.59
N HIS A 73 -36.24 33.16 -3.46
CA HIS A 73 -36.07 33.83 -4.74
C HIS A 73 -36.06 32.81 -5.87
N VAL A 74 -36.69 33.13 -7.00
CA VAL A 74 -36.66 32.30 -8.19
C VAL A 74 -36.64 33.12 -9.47
N GLU A 75 -35.84 32.70 -10.45
CA GLU A 75 -35.73 33.33 -11.76
C GLU A 75 -35.53 32.29 -12.88
N GLY A 76 -35.71 32.69 -14.15
CA GLY A 76 -35.49 31.82 -15.32
C GLY A 76 -36.76 31.18 -15.94
N TYR A 77 -36.66 29.92 -16.37
CA TYR A 77 -37.74 29.18 -17.06
C TYR A 77 -38.09 27.87 -16.34
N ALA A 78 -39.34 27.74 -15.89
CA ALA A 78 -39.85 26.54 -15.21
C ALA A 78 -39.04 26.18 -13.95
N THR A 79 -38.74 27.17 -13.12
CA THR A 79 -37.89 27.04 -11.92
C THR A 79 -38.73 27.18 -10.63
N ASP A 80 -38.37 26.42 -9.59
CA ASP A 80 -39.13 26.33 -8.33
C ASP A 80 -38.22 26.55 -7.10
N ALA A 81 -38.50 27.56 -6.28
CA ALA A 81 -37.85 27.80 -4.98
C ALA A 81 -38.84 27.57 -3.83
N LEU A 82 -38.82 26.38 -3.25
CA LEU A 82 -39.82 25.89 -2.29
C LEU A 82 -39.41 25.99 -0.82
N GLY A 83 -38.10 26.04 -0.54
CA GLY A 83 -37.58 26.12 0.83
C GLY A 83 -37.54 27.55 1.37
N GLU A 84 -37.61 27.70 2.70
CA GLU A 84 -37.37 29.01 3.33
C GLU A 84 -35.96 29.51 2.97
N THR A 85 -35.82 30.76 2.53
CA THR A 85 -34.58 31.37 2.04
C THR A 85 -33.91 30.64 0.86
N SER A 86 -34.62 29.76 0.16
CA SER A 86 -34.06 29.04 -0.99
C SER A 86 -33.93 29.94 -2.22
N HIS A 87 -32.98 29.64 -3.10
CA HIS A 87 -32.81 30.31 -4.39
C HIS A 87 -32.81 29.30 -5.54
N ALA A 88 -33.51 29.58 -6.64
CA ALA A 88 -33.41 28.77 -7.85
C ALA A 88 -33.37 29.62 -9.13
N GLU A 89 -32.41 29.35 -10.01
CA GLU A 89 -32.23 30.09 -11.27
C GLU A 89 -31.96 29.14 -12.46
N GLY A 90 -32.10 29.63 -13.69
CA GLY A 90 -31.83 28.85 -14.91
C GLY A 90 -33.07 28.22 -15.56
N SER A 91 -33.03 26.91 -15.85
CA SER A 91 -34.10 26.20 -16.58
C SER A 91 -34.44 24.84 -15.98
N ASN A 92 -35.69 24.63 -15.59
CA ASN A 92 -36.15 23.39 -14.93
C ASN A 92 -35.40 23.07 -13.63
N THR A 93 -35.02 24.09 -12.86
CA THR A 93 -34.27 23.93 -11.60
C THR A 93 -35.20 23.98 -10.39
N LYS A 94 -34.82 23.30 -9.30
CA LYS A 94 -35.65 23.21 -8.10
C LYS A 94 -34.83 23.24 -6.82
N ALA A 95 -35.11 24.21 -5.96
CA ALA A 95 -34.55 24.32 -4.61
C ALA A 95 -35.63 24.01 -3.56
N GLU A 96 -35.63 22.79 -2.99
CA GLU A 96 -36.67 22.34 -2.05
C GLU A 96 -36.29 22.53 -0.57
N GLY A 97 -35.00 22.50 -0.26
CA GLY A 97 -34.48 22.60 1.10
C GLY A 97 -34.40 24.01 1.66
N ILE A 98 -34.40 24.13 2.99
CA ILE A 98 -34.20 25.42 3.66
C ILE A 98 -32.80 25.93 3.32
N SER A 99 -32.70 27.18 2.87
CA SER A 99 -31.47 27.83 2.42
C SER A 99 -30.74 27.07 1.30
N SER A 100 -31.46 26.26 0.51
CA SER A 100 -30.86 25.55 -0.62
C SER A 100 -30.75 26.42 -1.86
N HIS A 101 -29.82 26.07 -2.75
CA HIS A 101 -29.58 26.79 -3.99
C HIS A 101 -29.54 25.82 -5.18
N ALA A 102 -30.27 26.11 -6.26
CA ALA A 102 -30.27 25.32 -7.49
C ALA A 102 -30.12 26.21 -8.73
N GLU A 103 -29.06 26.03 -9.51
CA GLU A 103 -28.79 26.81 -10.73
C GLU A 103 -28.47 25.94 -11.94
N GLY A 104 -28.61 26.47 -13.16
CA GLY A 104 -28.30 25.77 -14.41
C GLY A 104 -29.50 25.13 -15.12
N HIS A 105 -29.40 23.86 -15.52
CA HIS A 105 -30.43 23.14 -16.28
C HIS A 105 -30.81 21.80 -15.62
N SER A 106 -32.09 21.61 -15.30
CA SER A 106 -32.59 20.36 -14.70
C SER A 106 -31.88 19.97 -13.39
N THR A 107 -31.58 20.95 -12.53
CA THR A 107 -30.88 20.73 -11.24
C THR A 107 -31.84 20.69 -10.06
N LEU A 108 -31.47 19.95 -9.01
CA LEU A 108 -32.32 19.69 -7.84
C LEU A 108 -31.55 19.76 -6.53
N ALA A 109 -31.86 20.74 -5.68
CA ALA A 109 -31.27 20.91 -4.34
C ALA A 109 -32.33 20.67 -3.26
N GLN A 110 -32.37 19.46 -2.69
CA GLN A 110 -33.41 19.01 -1.76
C GLN A 110 -33.08 19.21 -0.28
N GLY A 111 -31.79 19.16 0.07
CA GLY A 111 -31.34 19.17 1.45
C GLY A 111 -31.28 20.57 2.07
N ILE A 112 -31.22 20.63 3.40
CA ILE A 112 -30.98 21.90 4.11
C ILE A 112 -29.59 22.40 3.73
N SER A 113 -29.50 23.66 3.30
CA SER A 113 -28.25 24.29 2.84
C SER A 113 -27.53 23.50 1.74
N SER A 114 -28.26 22.72 0.94
CA SER A 114 -27.69 21.99 -0.20
C SER A 114 -27.53 22.90 -1.42
N HIS A 115 -26.55 22.61 -2.28
CA HIS A 115 -26.30 23.35 -3.50
C HIS A 115 -26.21 22.40 -4.71
N ALA A 116 -26.94 22.70 -5.79
CA ALA A 116 -26.89 21.95 -7.04
C ALA A 116 -26.73 22.90 -8.23
N GLU A 117 -25.63 22.78 -8.96
CA GLU A 117 -25.31 23.62 -10.13
C GLU A 117 -24.96 22.77 -11.36
N GLY A 118 -25.07 23.35 -12.57
CA GLY A 118 -24.73 22.67 -13.82
C GLY A 118 -25.93 22.06 -14.57
N SER A 119 -25.82 20.81 -15.04
CA SER A 119 -26.82 20.15 -15.89
C SER A 119 -27.22 18.77 -15.39
N GLY A 120 -28.46 18.58 -14.95
CA GLY A 120 -28.95 17.30 -14.46
C GLY A 120 -28.33 16.87 -13.12
N THR A 121 -27.96 17.82 -12.26
CA THR A 121 -27.31 17.55 -10.97
C THR A 121 -28.33 17.45 -9.83
N THR A 122 -28.00 16.68 -8.79
CA THR A 122 -28.89 16.49 -7.62
C THR A 122 -28.11 16.48 -6.32
N ALA A 123 -28.49 17.36 -5.39
CA ALA A 123 -27.99 17.41 -4.02
C ALA A 123 -29.14 17.09 -3.03
N SER A 124 -29.15 15.88 -2.46
CA SER A 124 -30.33 15.33 -1.78
C SER A 124 -30.37 15.58 -0.26
N ASN A 125 -29.21 15.73 0.40
CA ASN A 125 -29.09 15.75 1.86
C ASN A 125 -28.51 17.08 2.38
N SER A 126 -28.54 17.26 3.70
CA SER A 126 -28.03 18.48 4.35
C SER A 126 -26.58 18.75 3.98
N HIS A 127 -26.28 20.00 3.60
CA HIS A 127 -24.96 20.46 3.16
C HIS A 127 -24.38 19.71 1.95
N ALA A 128 -25.19 18.94 1.21
CA ALA A 128 -24.72 18.26 0.00
C ALA A 128 -24.45 19.28 -1.11
N HIS A 129 -23.39 19.06 -1.88
CA HIS A 129 -23.02 19.88 -3.02
C HIS A 129 -22.85 19.02 -4.28
N ALA A 130 -23.55 19.36 -5.36
CA ALA A 130 -23.44 18.67 -6.64
C ALA A 130 -23.24 19.66 -7.79
N GLU A 131 -22.14 19.55 -8.53
CA GLU A 131 -21.82 20.41 -9.66
C GLU A 131 -21.42 19.61 -10.91
N GLY A 132 -21.51 20.23 -12.10
CA GLY A 132 -21.12 19.60 -13.36
C GLY A 132 -22.29 19.02 -14.18
N THR A 133 -22.16 17.81 -14.72
CA THR A 133 -23.17 17.17 -15.60
C THR A 133 -23.58 15.79 -15.09
N GLY A 134 -24.85 15.63 -14.72
CA GLY A 134 -25.40 14.34 -14.29
C GLY A 134 -24.84 13.84 -12.95
N THR A 135 -24.37 14.73 -12.08
CA THR A 135 -23.75 14.39 -10.80
C THR A 135 -24.79 14.25 -9.68
N THR A 136 -24.48 13.47 -8.65
CA THR A 136 -25.40 13.23 -7.53
C THR A 136 -24.66 13.19 -6.19
N ALA A 137 -24.97 14.12 -5.30
CA ALA A 137 -24.53 14.12 -3.91
C ALA A 137 -25.72 13.77 -3.00
N SER A 138 -25.75 12.53 -2.51
CA SER A 138 -26.84 11.99 -1.69
C SER A 138 -26.50 11.80 -0.21
N GLY A 139 -25.24 11.90 0.19
CA GLY A 139 -24.86 11.87 1.61
C GLY A 139 -24.95 13.23 2.31
N GLU A 140 -25.00 13.24 3.64
CA GLU A 140 -24.83 14.48 4.42
C GLU A 140 -23.41 15.02 4.23
N SER A 141 -23.29 16.32 3.92
CA SER A 141 -22.02 16.97 3.57
C SER A 141 -21.25 16.28 2.43
N ALA A 142 -21.95 15.53 1.55
CA ALA A 142 -21.33 14.89 0.40
C ALA A 142 -21.07 15.91 -0.72
N HIS A 143 -20.00 15.69 -1.49
CA HIS A 143 -19.65 16.52 -2.62
C HIS A 143 -19.47 15.67 -3.89
N ALA A 144 -20.12 16.06 -5.00
CA ALA A 144 -19.99 15.39 -6.28
C ALA A 144 -19.79 16.40 -7.42
N GLU A 145 -18.63 16.35 -8.09
CA GLU A 145 -18.29 17.26 -9.19
C GLU A 145 -17.83 16.51 -10.45
N GLY A 146 -17.99 17.14 -11.63
CA GLY A 146 -17.57 16.56 -12.91
C GLY A 146 -18.71 15.96 -13.76
N VAL A 147 -18.53 14.75 -14.31
CA VAL A 147 -19.47 14.11 -15.24
C VAL A 147 -19.95 12.76 -14.71
N GLY A 148 -21.22 12.65 -14.35
CA GLY A 148 -21.82 11.39 -13.90
C GLY A 148 -21.25 10.85 -12.60
N THR A 149 -20.66 11.71 -11.76
CA THR A 149 -20.08 11.34 -10.46
C THR A 149 -21.16 11.20 -9.39
N VAL A 150 -20.93 10.32 -8.43
CA VAL A 150 -21.93 9.97 -7.40
C VAL A 150 -21.27 9.85 -6.02
N ALA A 151 -21.69 10.69 -5.07
CA ALA A 151 -21.29 10.62 -3.67
C ALA A 151 -22.50 10.23 -2.80
N LEU A 152 -22.53 8.99 -2.28
CA LEU A 152 -23.71 8.40 -1.64
C LEU A 152 -23.75 8.50 -0.11
N ALA A 153 -22.59 8.55 0.54
CA ALA A 153 -22.47 8.47 1.99
C ALA A 153 -22.06 9.80 2.63
N GLU A 154 -22.22 9.90 3.95
CA GLU A 154 -21.81 11.09 4.72
C GLU A 154 -20.33 11.40 4.50
N ALA A 155 -20.04 12.68 4.26
CA ALA A 155 -18.71 13.21 3.94
C ALA A 155 -18.01 12.52 2.75
N ALA A 156 -18.77 11.84 1.86
CA ALA A 156 -18.21 11.25 0.65
C ALA A 156 -17.90 12.34 -0.40
N HIS A 157 -16.78 12.18 -1.10
CA HIS A 157 -16.37 13.07 -2.17
C HIS A 157 -16.14 12.30 -3.47
N ALA A 158 -16.74 12.73 -4.57
CA ALA A 158 -16.56 12.13 -5.90
C ALA A 158 -16.28 13.19 -6.97
N GLU A 159 -15.13 13.12 -7.63
CA GLU A 159 -14.74 14.06 -8.69
C GLU A 159 -14.25 13.36 -9.97
N GLY A 160 -14.34 14.04 -11.12
CA GLY A 160 -13.90 13.50 -12.42
C GLY A 160 -15.05 12.98 -13.29
N ALA A 161 -14.95 11.74 -13.78
CA ALA A 161 -15.91 11.16 -14.72
C ALA A 161 -16.37 9.76 -14.28
N GLN A 162 -17.64 9.60 -13.95
CA GLN A 162 -18.21 8.33 -13.47
C GLN A 162 -17.55 7.81 -12.18
N ALA A 163 -16.92 8.67 -11.39
CA ALA A 163 -16.40 8.34 -10.07
C ALA A 163 -17.53 8.12 -9.07
N VAL A 164 -17.39 7.13 -8.18
CA VAL A 164 -18.42 6.76 -7.20
C VAL A 164 -17.81 6.61 -5.81
N ALA A 165 -18.24 7.45 -4.87
CA ALA A 165 -17.89 7.39 -3.46
C ALA A 165 -19.10 6.91 -2.64
N GLU A 166 -19.06 5.66 -2.16
CA GLU A 166 -20.16 4.97 -1.49
C GLU A 166 -19.97 4.84 0.02
N GLY A 167 -18.74 4.98 0.50
CA GLY A 167 -18.39 4.81 1.91
C GLY A 167 -18.38 6.11 2.71
N TYR A 168 -18.60 6.01 4.02
CA TYR A 168 -18.44 7.15 4.94
C TYR A 168 -17.02 7.73 4.84
N ALA A 169 -16.92 9.05 4.66
CA ALA A 169 -15.64 9.76 4.46
C ALA A 169 -14.77 9.13 3.36
N SER A 170 -15.39 8.58 2.31
CA SER A 170 -14.69 8.03 1.15
C SER A 170 -14.41 9.09 0.09
N HIS A 171 -13.34 8.91 -0.67
CA HIS A 171 -12.96 9.81 -1.76
C HIS A 171 -12.71 9.00 -3.04
N ALA A 172 -13.39 9.37 -4.13
CA ALA A 172 -13.19 8.77 -5.45
C ALA A 172 -12.91 9.86 -6.48
N GLU A 173 -11.76 9.80 -7.16
CA GLU A 173 -11.37 10.78 -8.17
C GLU A 173 -10.90 10.11 -9.48
N GLY A 174 -11.05 10.82 -10.60
CA GLY A 174 -10.67 10.35 -11.93
C GLY A 174 -11.81 9.69 -12.71
N SER A 175 -11.51 8.67 -13.52
CA SER A 175 -12.45 8.09 -14.49
C SER A 175 -12.88 6.68 -14.10
N GLY A 176 -14.13 6.50 -13.67
CA GLY A 176 -14.68 5.18 -13.29
C GLY A 176 -14.11 4.62 -11.98
N SER A 177 -13.51 5.47 -11.15
CA SER A 177 -12.97 5.10 -9.83
C SER A 177 -14.10 4.85 -8.82
N ARG A 178 -13.93 3.89 -7.91
CA ARG A 178 -14.93 3.54 -6.91
C ARG A 178 -14.32 3.38 -5.51
N ALA A 179 -14.80 4.18 -4.57
CA ALA A 179 -14.43 4.13 -3.16
C ALA A 179 -15.64 3.60 -2.34
N GLY A 180 -15.59 2.34 -1.93
CA GLY A 180 -16.76 1.57 -1.50
C GLY A 180 -16.96 1.39 0.01
N ALA A 181 -16.04 1.84 0.86
CA ALA A 181 -16.08 1.58 2.30
C ALA A 181 -15.60 2.78 3.14
N PHE A 182 -15.64 2.64 4.46
CA PHE A 182 -15.21 3.70 5.38
C PHE A 182 -13.74 4.10 5.09
N ALA A 183 -13.52 5.41 4.94
CA ALA A 183 -12.20 6.01 4.73
C ALA A 183 -11.41 5.40 3.56
N THR A 184 -12.09 4.97 2.50
CA THR A 184 -11.43 4.50 1.27
C THR A 184 -11.07 5.64 0.35
N HIS A 185 -9.94 5.52 -0.34
CA HIS A 185 -9.54 6.43 -1.40
C HIS A 185 -9.31 5.66 -2.72
N ALA A 186 -9.91 6.12 -3.82
CA ALA A 186 -9.73 5.53 -5.15
C ALA A 186 -9.48 6.62 -6.18
N GLU A 187 -8.30 6.64 -6.80
CA GLU A 187 -7.91 7.66 -7.79
C GLU A 187 -7.45 7.03 -9.11
N GLY A 188 -7.54 7.76 -10.23
CA GLY A 188 -7.04 7.32 -11.53
C GLY A 188 -8.13 6.84 -12.51
N ASN A 189 -7.94 5.69 -13.17
CA ASN A 189 -8.86 5.17 -14.19
C ASN A 189 -9.28 3.73 -13.89
N THR A 190 -10.57 3.50 -13.70
CA THR A 190 -11.15 2.19 -13.37
C THR A 190 -10.52 1.58 -12.11
N THR A 191 -10.30 2.37 -11.07
CA THR A 191 -9.72 1.93 -9.80
C THR A 191 -10.79 1.61 -8.76
N LYS A 192 -10.52 0.68 -7.84
CA LYS A 192 -11.50 0.27 -6.81
C LYS A 192 -10.82 0.10 -5.45
N ALA A 193 -11.29 0.84 -4.46
CA ALA A 193 -10.95 0.67 -3.06
C ALA A 193 -12.22 0.26 -2.29
N MET A 194 -12.30 -1.00 -1.84
CA MET A 194 -13.57 -1.63 -1.44
C MET A 194 -13.66 -2.06 0.03
N ALA A 195 -12.64 -1.79 0.84
CA ALA A 195 -12.61 -2.21 2.24
C ALA A 195 -12.08 -1.09 3.16
N PHE A 196 -12.34 -1.19 4.47
CA PHE A 196 -11.93 -0.17 5.43
C PHE A 196 -10.47 0.28 5.22
N ALA A 197 -10.27 1.59 5.06
CA ALA A 197 -8.96 2.22 4.86
C ALA A 197 -8.13 1.67 3.67
N SER A 198 -8.76 1.03 2.69
CA SER A 198 -8.06 0.61 1.46
C SER A 198 -7.81 1.80 0.52
N HIS A 199 -6.71 1.74 -0.22
CA HIS A 199 -6.32 2.76 -1.20
C HIS A 199 -6.04 2.11 -2.57
N ALA A 200 -6.57 2.68 -3.65
CA ALA A 200 -6.29 2.22 -5.01
C ALA A 200 -6.01 3.39 -5.95
N GLU A 201 -4.86 3.39 -6.62
CA GLU A 201 -4.46 4.45 -7.57
C GLU A 201 -3.95 3.88 -8.90
N GLY A 202 -3.96 4.68 -9.97
CA GLY A 202 -3.43 4.29 -11.28
C GLY A 202 -4.48 3.87 -12.30
N ASN A 203 -4.27 2.74 -13.01
CA ASN A 203 -5.18 2.28 -14.07
C ASN A 203 -5.56 0.81 -13.89
N THR A 204 -6.85 0.52 -13.76
CA THR A 204 -7.38 -0.83 -13.54
C THR A 204 -6.79 -1.47 -12.28
N THR A 205 -6.78 -0.76 -11.14
CA THR A 205 -6.22 -1.24 -9.88
C THR A 205 -7.30 -1.53 -8.85
N GLU A 206 -7.14 -2.58 -8.05
CA GLU A 206 -8.14 -3.02 -7.08
C GLU A 206 -7.53 -3.31 -5.70
N ALA A 207 -7.94 -2.56 -4.68
CA ALA A 207 -7.66 -2.82 -3.27
C ALA A 207 -8.95 -3.24 -2.55
N THR A 208 -9.09 -4.53 -2.25
CA THR A 208 -10.38 -5.12 -1.83
C THR A 208 -10.42 -5.61 -0.38
N ALA A 209 -9.33 -5.46 0.36
CA ALA A 209 -9.21 -5.89 1.75
C ALA A 209 -8.79 -4.75 2.69
N PHE A 210 -9.00 -4.97 3.99
CA PHE A 210 -8.73 -3.98 5.03
C PHE A 210 -7.28 -3.49 4.94
N ALA A 211 -7.11 -2.16 4.86
CA ALA A 211 -5.81 -1.49 4.72
C ALA A 211 -4.95 -1.97 3.52
N ALA A 212 -5.56 -2.57 2.49
CA ALA A 212 -4.86 -2.95 1.28
C ALA A 212 -4.51 -1.71 0.43
N HIS A 213 -3.40 -1.78 -0.29
CA HIS A 213 -2.94 -0.73 -1.20
C HIS A 213 -2.65 -1.31 -2.59
N ALA A 214 -3.21 -0.73 -3.65
CA ALA A 214 -2.94 -1.14 -5.03
C ALA A 214 -2.62 0.09 -5.90
N GLU A 215 -1.44 0.12 -6.51
CA GLU A 215 -1.01 1.22 -7.39
C GLU A 215 -0.46 0.71 -8.74
N GLY A 216 -0.39 1.58 -9.75
CA GLY A 216 0.19 1.25 -11.06
C GLY A 216 -0.84 0.86 -12.13
N ASN A 217 -0.61 -0.25 -12.85
CA ASN A 217 -1.46 -0.70 -13.95
C ASN A 217 -1.89 -2.16 -13.79
N SER A 218 -3.20 -2.44 -13.80
CA SER A 218 -3.71 -3.81 -13.69
C SER A 218 -3.20 -4.54 -12.43
N THR A 219 -3.23 -3.88 -11.26
CA THR A 219 -2.72 -4.43 -9.99
C THR A 219 -3.84 -4.77 -9.02
N GLU A 220 -3.65 -5.82 -8.20
CA GLU A 220 -4.65 -6.30 -7.25
C GLU A 220 -4.04 -6.55 -5.87
N ALA A 221 -4.60 -5.92 -4.84
CA ALA A 221 -4.30 -6.14 -3.43
C ALA A 221 -5.56 -6.64 -2.70
N SER A 222 -5.60 -7.92 -2.33
CA SER A 222 -6.83 -8.61 -1.90
C SER A 222 -6.75 -9.26 -0.52
N ALA A 223 -5.76 -8.90 0.30
CA ALA A 223 -5.65 -9.38 1.68
C ALA A 223 -5.33 -8.26 2.69
N PHE A 224 -5.46 -8.55 3.99
CA PHE A 224 -5.19 -7.57 5.04
C PHE A 224 -3.80 -6.98 4.88
N ALA A 225 -3.71 -5.65 4.80
CA ALA A 225 -2.46 -4.91 4.64
C ALA A 225 -1.57 -5.37 3.46
N SER A 226 -2.15 -5.98 2.42
CA SER A 226 -1.40 -6.35 1.21
C SER A 226 -1.11 -5.13 0.35
N HIS A 227 0.03 -5.13 -0.34
CA HIS A 227 0.48 -4.07 -1.24
C HIS A 227 0.82 -4.62 -2.63
N ALA A 228 0.19 -4.09 -3.69
CA ALA A 228 0.52 -4.43 -5.07
C ALA A 228 0.86 -3.17 -5.87
N GLU A 229 2.03 -3.14 -6.50
CA GLU A 229 2.49 -2.02 -7.32
C GLU A 229 3.10 -2.51 -8.65
N GLY A 230 3.27 -1.60 -9.62
CA GLY A 230 3.83 -1.93 -10.93
C GLY A 230 2.76 -2.26 -11.99
N ALA A 231 2.97 -3.31 -12.79
CA ALA A 231 2.09 -3.67 -13.91
C ALA A 231 1.68 -5.14 -13.90
N GLY A 232 0.39 -5.46 -13.82
CA GLY A 232 -0.08 -6.86 -13.82
C GLY A 232 0.32 -7.62 -12.55
N THR A 233 0.46 -6.94 -11.41
CA THR A 233 0.93 -7.55 -10.16
C THR A 233 -0.22 -7.89 -9.20
N SER A 234 0.01 -8.85 -8.31
CA SER A 234 -1.05 -9.32 -7.40
C SER A 234 -0.54 -9.71 -6.03
N ALA A 235 -1.09 -9.12 -4.97
CA ALA A 235 -0.77 -9.39 -3.57
C ALA A 235 -2.02 -9.90 -2.83
N GLY A 236 -2.09 -11.22 -2.63
CA GLY A 236 -3.28 -11.87 -2.04
C GLY A 236 -3.03 -12.55 -0.69
N GLY A 237 -1.86 -12.37 -0.10
CA GLY A 237 -1.55 -12.84 1.25
C GLY A 237 -1.57 -11.69 2.26
N ILE A 238 -1.82 -12.00 3.53
CA ILE A 238 -1.80 -11.03 4.62
C ILE A 238 -0.41 -10.39 4.67
N ALA A 239 -0.33 -9.06 4.64
CA ALA A 239 0.93 -8.31 4.61
C ALA A 239 1.88 -8.71 3.46
N ALA A 240 1.35 -9.24 2.35
CA ALA A 240 2.14 -9.55 1.17
C ALA A 240 2.42 -8.28 0.33
N HIS A 241 3.55 -8.26 -0.36
CA HIS A 241 3.99 -7.19 -1.26
C HIS A 241 4.39 -7.77 -2.62
N SER A 242 3.76 -7.30 -3.70
CA SER A 242 4.09 -7.68 -5.07
C SER A 242 4.44 -6.44 -5.89
N GLU A 243 5.61 -6.40 -6.50
CA GLU A 243 6.07 -5.29 -7.35
C GLU A 243 6.70 -5.77 -8.66
N GLY A 244 6.83 -4.86 -9.63
CA GLY A 244 7.40 -5.13 -10.95
C GLY A 244 6.35 -5.41 -12.04
N ILE A 245 6.56 -6.42 -12.88
CA ILE A 245 5.68 -6.72 -14.04
C ILE A 245 5.21 -8.17 -13.99
N GLY A 246 3.91 -8.44 -13.89
CA GLY A 246 3.40 -9.82 -13.92
C GLY A 246 3.86 -10.67 -12.73
N THR A 247 4.07 -10.05 -11.56
CA THR A 247 4.47 -10.75 -10.33
C THR A 247 3.26 -11.09 -9.46
N SER A 248 3.38 -12.16 -8.68
CA SER A 248 2.26 -12.62 -7.85
C SER A 248 2.71 -13.19 -6.52
N ALA A 249 2.25 -12.55 -5.45
CA ALA A 249 2.24 -13.04 -4.08
C ALA A 249 0.84 -13.57 -3.68
N LEU A 250 -0.01 -13.91 -4.65
CA LEU A 250 -1.28 -14.59 -4.40
C LEU A 250 -0.97 -15.95 -3.78
N ARG A 251 -1.38 -16.15 -2.51
CA ARG A 251 -1.42 -17.41 -1.72
C ARG A 251 -0.51 -17.49 -0.49
N GLN A 252 0.24 -16.45 -0.12
CA GLN A 252 1.14 -16.54 1.06
C GLN A 252 1.27 -15.24 1.84
N ASP A 253 1.08 -15.36 3.15
CA ASP A 253 1.22 -14.25 4.09
C ASP A 253 2.69 -13.79 4.20
N GLY A 254 2.90 -12.49 4.29
CA GLY A 254 4.19 -11.84 4.54
C GLY A 254 5.21 -11.99 3.41
N VAL A 255 4.79 -12.39 2.22
CA VAL A 255 5.69 -12.57 1.07
C VAL A 255 6.02 -11.25 0.42
N HIS A 256 7.28 -11.07 0.03
CA HIS A 256 7.69 -10.02 -0.90
C HIS A 256 8.18 -10.64 -2.22
N ILE A 257 7.66 -10.20 -3.36
CA ILE A 257 8.13 -10.59 -4.69
C ILE A 257 8.35 -9.36 -5.60
N ILE A 258 9.52 -9.31 -6.23
CA ILE A 258 9.92 -8.27 -7.19
C ILE A 258 10.39 -8.89 -8.49
N GLY A 259 10.26 -8.18 -9.61
CA GLY A 259 10.92 -8.50 -10.88
C GLY A 259 9.93 -8.59 -12.01
N LYS A 260 10.06 -9.60 -12.87
CA LYS A 260 9.11 -9.81 -13.97
C LYS A 260 8.65 -11.25 -14.10
N PHE A 261 7.36 -11.42 -14.38
CA PHE A 261 6.70 -12.68 -14.70
C PHE A 261 7.08 -13.77 -13.72
N GLY A 262 6.58 -13.71 -12.49
CA GLY A 262 6.96 -14.66 -11.46
C GLY A 262 5.89 -14.82 -10.41
N GLN A 263 5.90 -15.98 -9.79
CA GLN A 263 4.97 -16.30 -8.74
C GLN A 263 5.75 -16.78 -7.53
N ALA A 264 5.38 -16.30 -6.35
CA ALA A 264 5.84 -16.90 -5.11
C ALA A 264 5.41 -18.37 -5.06
N ASP A 265 6.18 -19.18 -4.34
CA ASP A 265 5.84 -20.59 -4.13
C ASP A 265 4.44 -20.70 -3.49
N SER A 266 3.83 -21.87 -3.55
CA SER A 266 2.59 -22.14 -2.81
C SER A 266 2.89 -22.93 -1.53
N GLY A 267 2.05 -22.72 -0.50
CA GLY A 267 2.11 -23.49 0.75
C GLY A 267 2.65 -22.70 1.95
N ILE A 268 2.55 -23.30 3.14
CA ILE A 268 2.94 -22.65 4.40
C ILE A 268 4.45 -22.36 4.48
N GLU A 269 5.26 -23.16 3.78
CA GLU A 269 6.72 -23.05 3.80
C GLU A 269 7.24 -21.73 3.21
N GLY A 270 6.52 -21.15 2.24
CA GLY A 270 6.93 -19.92 1.58
C GLY A 270 6.38 -18.64 2.21
N GLN A 271 5.57 -18.73 3.27
CA GLN A 271 5.17 -17.55 4.04
C GLN A 271 6.41 -16.78 4.54
N TYR A 272 6.28 -15.47 4.71
CA TYR A 272 7.35 -14.59 5.22
C TYR A 272 8.68 -14.72 4.47
N SER A 273 8.61 -14.91 3.14
CA SER A 273 9.75 -15.17 2.27
C SER A 273 9.94 -14.09 1.21
N TRP A 274 11.14 -14.03 0.63
CA TRP A 274 11.49 -13.09 -0.43
C TRP A 274 11.78 -13.81 -1.74
N TYR A 275 11.28 -13.27 -2.86
CA TYR A 275 11.40 -13.85 -4.19
C TYR A 275 11.85 -12.81 -5.23
N LEU A 276 12.76 -13.23 -6.12
CA LEU A 276 13.15 -12.47 -7.31
C LEU A 276 12.62 -13.16 -8.57
N ALA A 277 11.63 -12.55 -9.20
CA ALA A 277 11.02 -13.00 -10.45
C ALA A 277 11.86 -12.65 -11.68
N ASN A 278 11.95 -13.59 -12.61
CA ASN A 278 12.58 -13.40 -13.92
C ASN A 278 12.05 -14.38 -14.97
N GLY A 279 10.72 -14.44 -15.13
CA GLY A 279 10.10 -15.13 -16.25
C GLY A 279 10.19 -14.33 -17.55
N THR A 280 9.73 -14.93 -18.64
CA THR A 280 9.79 -14.29 -19.97
C THR A 280 8.48 -13.60 -20.36
N ASP A 281 7.35 -14.13 -19.90
CA ASP A 281 6.00 -13.59 -20.07
C ASP A 281 5.04 -14.25 -19.07
N GLU A 282 3.78 -13.79 -19.02
CA GLU A 282 2.73 -14.28 -18.10
C GLU A 282 2.49 -15.80 -18.17
N LYS A 283 2.73 -16.44 -19.32
CA LYS A 283 2.55 -17.89 -19.51
C LYS A 283 3.79 -18.69 -19.13
N HIS A 284 4.93 -18.03 -18.94
CA HIS A 284 6.21 -18.63 -18.60
C HIS A 284 6.84 -17.92 -17.39
N PRO A 285 6.20 -18.04 -16.20
CA PRO A 285 6.72 -17.42 -14.99
C PRO A 285 8.03 -18.10 -14.56
N GLY A 286 8.89 -17.36 -13.87
CA GLY A 286 10.16 -17.88 -13.39
C GLY A 286 10.74 -17.11 -12.21
N LEU A 287 11.58 -17.78 -11.42
CA LEU A 287 12.31 -17.20 -10.30
C LEU A 287 13.82 -17.28 -10.57
N ALA A 288 14.53 -16.17 -10.33
CA ALA A 288 15.99 -16.11 -10.37
C ALA A 288 16.62 -16.42 -9.01
N ALA A 289 15.95 -16.02 -7.92
CA ALA A 289 16.40 -16.25 -6.56
C ALA A 289 15.22 -16.27 -5.59
N LYS A 290 15.41 -16.91 -4.42
CA LYS A 290 14.47 -16.84 -3.30
C LYS A 290 15.19 -17.09 -1.96
N VAL A 291 14.64 -16.52 -0.89
CA VAL A 291 15.04 -16.78 0.50
C VAL A 291 13.79 -17.20 1.26
N ILE A 292 13.79 -18.42 1.80
CA ILE A 292 12.64 -19.01 2.48
C ILE A 292 12.70 -18.70 3.97
N GLY A 293 11.72 -17.92 4.47
CA GLY A 293 11.70 -17.40 5.83
C GLY A 293 11.73 -18.48 6.91
N ALA A 294 10.91 -19.52 6.76
CA ALA A 294 10.78 -20.60 7.75
C ALA A 294 12.10 -21.35 8.03
N PHE A 295 13.00 -21.41 7.04
CA PHE A 295 14.24 -22.19 7.12
C PHE A 295 15.51 -21.33 7.04
N GLY A 296 15.43 -20.10 6.56
CA GLY A 296 16.57 -19.26 6.20
C GLY A 296 17.33 -19.74 4.96
N ASN A 297 16.75 -20.65 4.17
CA ASN A 297 17.40 -21.22 2.98
C ASN A 297 17.37 -20.23 1.82
N ALA A 298 18.53 -19.96 1.22
CA ALA A 298 18.66 -19.15 0.02
C ALA A 298 18.93 -20.02 -1.21
N TYR A 299 18.22 -19.76 -2.30
CA TYR A 299 18.37 -20.46 -3.58
C TYR A 299 18.61 -19.43 -4.68
N VAL A 300 19.58 -19.70 -5.56
CA VAL A 300 19.85 -18.89 -6.75
C VAL A 300 19.97 -19.81 -7.96
N SER A 301 19.44 -19.39 -9.11
CA SER A 301 19.56 -20.15 -10.36
C SER A 301 20.96 -20.06 -11.00
N GLY A 302 21.70 -18.99 -10.66
CA GLY A 302 23.07 -18.75 -11.09
C GLY A 302 24.10 -19.21 -10.06
N TYR A 303 25.11 -18.38 -9.82
CA TYR A 303 26.15 -18.61 -8.83
C TYR A 303 26.31 -17.40 -7.91
N LEU A 304 26.78 -17.64 -6.69
CA LEU A 304 27.15 -16.58 -5.75
C LEU A 304 28.63 -16.23 -5.97
N ALA A 305 28.89 -14.95 -6.27
CA ALA A 305 30.24 -14.43 -6.44
C ALA A 305 30.74 -13.81 -5.13
N ALA A 306 31.77 -14.40 -4.53
CA ALA A 306 32.46 -13.83 -3.38
C ALA A 306 33.81 -13.25 -3.82
N GLY A 307 34.18 -12.07 -3.29
CA GLY A 307 35.45 -11.42 -3.63
C GLY A 307 36.70 -12.16 -3.11
N GLY A 308 36.52 -13.02 -2.10
CA GLY A 308 37.58 -13.85 -1.52
C GLY A 308 37.68 -15.23 -2.16
N ALA A 309 38.91 -15.74 -2.28
CA ALA A 309 39.20 -17.01 -2.98
C ALA A 309 39.39 -18.22 -2.04
N SER A 310 38.75 -18.18 -0.87
CA SER A 310 38.88 -19.19 0.19
C SER A 310 37.51 -19.72 0.64
N TYR A 311 37.45 -21.02 0.92
CA TYR A 311 36.42 -21.58 1.78
C TYR A 311 37.02 -21.75 3.17
N ALA A 312 36.33 -21.25 4.17
CA ALA A 312 36.77 -21.30 5.55
C ALA A 312 35.62 -21.67 6.48
N GLU A 313 35.94 -22.16 7.67
CA GLU A 313 34.97 -22.40 8.74
C GLU A 313 35.50 -21.83 10.05
N CYS A 314 34.60 -21.52 10.98
CA CYS A 314 34.96 -21.12 12.33
C CYS A 314 35.27 -22.34 13.20
N PHE A 315 36.39 -22.32 13.91
CA PHE A 315 36.75 -23.34 14.89
C PHE A 315 37.04 -22.70 16.25
N GLU A 316 36.66 -23.39 17.32
CA GLU A 316 37.02 -22.99 18.68
C GLU A 316 38.49 -23.36 18.95
N THR A 317 39.24 -22.46 19.59
CA THR A 317 40.63 -22.72 19.96
C THR A 317 40.71 -23.57 21.21
N LYS A 318 41.68 -24.48 21.26
CA LYS A 318 41.82 -25.44 22.36
C LYS A 318 41.95 -24.77 23.74
N ASP A 319 42.70 -23.68 23.81
CA ASP A 319 43.03 -22.94 25.03
C ASP A 319 42.15 -21.69 25.23
N GLY A 320 41.17 -21.45 24.36
CA GLY A 320 40.31 -20.27 24.37
C GLY A 320 41.04 -18.97 23.99
N SER A 321 42.31 -19.04 23.58
CA SER A 321 43.09 -17.88 23.15
C SER A 321 43.02 -17.72 21.63
N PRO A 322 43.04 -16.48 21.11
CA PRO A 322 42.97 -16.25 19.67
C PRO A 322 44.26 -16.72 18.99
N ILE A 323 44.14 -17.23 17.76
CA ILE A 323 45.27 -17.51 16.87
C ILE A 323 45.21 -16.49 15.74
N GLU A 324 46.23 -15.63 15.64
CA GLU A 324 46.32 -14.64 14.56
C GLU A 324 46.29 -15.30 13.17
N VAL A 325 46.00 -14.52 12.14
CA VAL A 325 45.98 -14.99 10.76
C VAL A 325 47.35 -15.46 10.27
N GLY A 326 47.35 -16.48 9.41
CA GLY A 326 48.49 -16.99 8.68
C GLY A 326 49.24 -18.14 9.35
N TYR A 327 48.67 -18.79 10.36
CA TYR A 327 49.28 -19.97 10.99
C TYR A 327 48.61 -21.25 10.49
N PHE A 328 49.41 -22.27 10.17
CA PHE A 328 48.91 -23.63 10.02
C PHE A 328 48.35 -24.14 11.35
N VAL A 329 47.18 -24.77 11.28
CA VAL A 329 46.50 -25.34 12.44
C VAL A 329 46.15 -26.81 12.20
N THR A 330 46.03 -27.56 13.30
CA THR A 330 45.55 -28.93 13.33
C THR A 330 44.45 -29.07 14.36
N THR A 331 43.69 -30.16 14.29
CA THR A 331 42.62 -30.47 15.24
C THR A 331 43.13 -31.28 16.42
N GLU A 332 42.51 -31.06 17.57
CA GLU A 332 42.57 -31.94 18.72
C GLU A 332 41.16 -32.08 19.27
N GLY A 333 40.48 -33.16 18.88
CA GLY A 333 39.02 -33.23 19.00
C GLY A 333 38.33 -32.30 17.99
N ASP A 334 37.36 -31.54 18.44
CA ASP A 334 36.60 -30.53 17.68
C ASP A 334 37.21 -29.12 17.74
N ARG A 335 38.33 -28.96 18.46
CA ARG A 335 39.03 -27.69 18.64
C ARG A 335 40.33 -27.63 17.83
N VAL A 336 40.83 -26.41 17.60
CA VAL A 336 42.07 -26.17 16.86
C VAL A 336 43.21 -25.65 17.73
N ARG A 337 44.43 -26.02 17.33
CA ARG A 337 45.69 -25.43 17.82
C ARG A 337 46.66 -25.23 16.66
N LYS A 338 47.71 -24.43 16.88
CA LYS A 338 48.82 -24.32 15.92
C LYS A 338 49.42 -25.71 15.64
N ALA A 339 49.61 -26.02 14.37
CA ALA A 339 50.24 -27.25 13.92
C ALA A 339 51.77 -27.19 14.15
N ASN A 340 52.42 -28.34 14.18
CA ASN A 340 53.87 -28.45 14.19
C ASN A 340 54.34 -29.55 13.23
N GLY A 341 55.65 -29.61 12.95
CA GLY A 341 56.23 -30.56 11.99
C GLY A 341 56.09 -32.06 12.34
N LYS A 342 55.53 -32.41 13.51
CA LYS A 342 55.20 -33.80 13.87
C LYS A 342 53.72 -34.14 13.64
N ASP A 343 52.87 -33.14 13.39
CA ASP A 343 51.45 -33.37 13.14
C ASP A 343 51.27 -34.00 11.76
N SER A 344 50.62 -35.17 11.72
CA SER A 344 50.34 -35.90 10.48
C SER A 344 49.16 -35.31 9.69
N TYR A 345 48.41 -34.42 10.30
CA TYR A 345 47.22 -33.80 9.73
C TYR A 345 47.21 -32.30 10.01
N VAL A 346 46.84 -31.53 8.99
CA VAL A 346 46.71 -30.07 9.05
C VAL A 346 45.35 -29.75 8.50
N ILE A 347 44.49 -29.18 9.33
CA ILE A 347 43.11 -28.87 8.92
C ILE A 347 43.05 -27.64 8.02
N GLY A 348 43.95 -26.68 8.22
CA GLY A 348 43.91 -25.42 7.48
C GLY A 348 44.92 -24.38 7.93
N VAL A 349 44.69 -23.16 7.48
CA VAL A 349 45.44 -21.96 7.89
C VAL A 349 44.47 -20.95 8.46
N THR A 350 44.77 -20.36 9.62
CA THR A 350 43.98 -19.24 10.14
C THR A 350 43.96 -18.09 9.13
N THR A 351 42.79 -17.53 8.85
CA THR A 351 42.60 -16.48 7.83
C THR A 351 41.62 -15.43 8.34
N ALA A 352 41.64 -14.25 7.73
CA ALA A 352 40.51 -13.33 7.89
C ALA A 352 39.27 -13.91 7.17
N PRO A 353 38.03 -13.57 7.60
CA PRO A 353 36.82 -13.88 6.86
C PRO A 353 36.95 -13.47 5.38
N SER A 354 36.85 -14.44 4.47
CA SER A 354 37.06 -14.22 3.04
C SER A 354 36.37 -15.32 2.25
N GLY A 355 35.66 -14.95 1.18
CA GLY A 355 34.95 -15.90 0.34
C GLY A 355 33.69 -16.38 1.06
N PHE A 356 33.71 -17.65 1.49
CA PHE A 356 32.65 -18.27 2.28
C PHE A 356 33.19 -18.67 3.64
N VAL A 357 32.46 -18.28 4.71
CA VAL A 357 32.78 -18.65 6.08
C VAL A 357 31.63 -19.46 6.66
N GLY A 358 31.82 -20.77 6.77
CA GLY A 358 30.91 -21.67 7.43
C GLY A 358 30.98 -21.57 8.96
N ASP A 359 29.89 -22.00 9.60
CA ASP A 359 29.76 -22.11 11.06
C ASP A 359 30.09 -20.81 11.84
N SER A 360 29.96 -19.65 11.20
CA SER A 360 30.13 -18.32 11.82
C SER A 360 28.97 -17.95 12.75
N ARG A 361 27.79 -18.51 12.47
CA ARG A 361 26.54 -18.31 13.23
C ARG A 361 26.00 -16.88 13.26
N GLU A 362 26.42 -16.01 12.33
CA GLU A 362 26.15 -14.56 12.32
C GLU A 362 24.75 -14.07 12.75
N LEU A 363 23.68 -14.83 12.52
CA LEU A 363 22.30 -14.39 12.76
C LEU A 363 21.78 -14.66 14.18
N HIS A 364 22.26 -15.69 14.88
CA HIS A 364 21.77 -16.07 16.20
C HIS A 364 22.66 -17.12 16.87
N TRP A 365 22.46 -17.34 18.17
CA TRP A 365 23.07 -18.45 18.91
C TRP A 365 22.88 -19.78 18.18
N ALA A 366 23.93 -20.61 18.17
CA ALA A 366 23.96 -21.88 17.43
C ALA A 366 22.85 -22.85 17.89
N ASP A 367 22.50 -22.76 19.16
CA ASP A 367 21.55 -23.60 19.88
C ASP A 367 20.21 -22.88 20.16
N LYS A 368 19.93 -21.76 19.49
CA LYS A 368 18.65 -21.04 19.64
C LYS A 368 17.45 -21.92 19.26
N TYR A 369 17.60 -22.72 18.21
CA TYR A 369 16.55 -23.60 17.70
C TYR A 369 16.94 -25.06 17.88
N THR A 370 15.95 -25.94 18.05
CA THR A 370 16.20 -27.38 18.07
C THR A 370 16.54 -27.87 16.67
N VAL A 371 17.42 -28.87 16.61
CA VAL A 371 17.82 -29.55 15.38
C VAL A 371 17.58 -31.05 15.52
N ASP A 372 17.37 -31.73 14.39
CA ASP A 372 17.30 -33.20 14.37
C ASP A 372 18.70 -33.84 14.49
N GLU A 373 18.75 -35.18 14.45
CA GLU A 373 19.98 -35.97 14.56
C GLU A 373 21.03 -35.68 13.45
N TRP A 374 20.63 -34.97 12.39
CA TRP A 374 21.48 -34.58 11.26
C TRP A 374 21.78 -33.07 11.23
N GLY A 375 21.33 -32.31 12.24
CA GLY A 375 21.58 -30.87 12.35
C GLY A 375 20.61 -29.98 11.57
N ARG A 376 19.50 -30.52 11.06
CA ARG A 376 18.46 -29.73 10.38
C ARG A 376 17.54 -29.08 11.41
N VAL A 377 17.27 -27.78 11.27
CA VAL A 377 16.35 -27.04 12.14
C VAL A 377 14.97 -27.68 12.09
N GLN A 378 14.40 -27.96 13.27
CA GLN A 378 13.04 -28.45 13.39
C GLN A 378 12.07 -27.28 13.35
N VAL A 379 10.96 -27.48 12.64
CA VAL A 379 9.87 -26.51 12.51
C VAL A 379 8.57 -27.14 12.98
N GLN A 380 7.66 -26.30 13.44
CA GLN A 380 6.31 -26.69 13.86
C GLN A 380 5.27 -25.80 13.20
N GLU A 381 4.11 -26.37 12.91
CA GLU A 381 2.93 -25.59 12.54
C GLU A 381 2.34 -24.96 13.79
N VAL A 382 2.18 -23.64 13.77
CA VAL A 382 1.59 -22.84 14.84
C VAL A 382 0.29 -22.23 14.33
N GLU A 383 -0.79 -22.54 15.03
CA GLU A 383 -2.09 -21.93 14.76
C GLU A 383 -2.14 -20.53 15.36
N ILE A 384 -2.39 -19.53 14.51
CA ILE A 384 -2.58 -18.15 14.94
C ILE A 384 -4.08 -17.86 14.99
N PRO A 385 -4.62 -17.44 16.16
CA PRO A 385 -6.03 -17.12 16.29
C PRO A 385 -6.42 -15.94 15.39
N PRO A 386 -7.72 -15.82 15.03
CA PRO A 386 -8.19 -14.70 14.24
C PRO A 386 -8.04 -13.39 15.03
N TYR A 387 -7.67 -12.31 14.33
CA TYR A 387 -7.72 -10.96 14.88
C TYR A 387 -9.08 -10.33 14.57
N LYS A 388 -9.69 -9.71 15.57
CA LYS A 388 -11.02 -9.09 15.50
C LYS A 388 -10.94 -7.63 15.93
N ASP A 389 -11.82 -6.80 15.40
CA ASP A 389 -12.04 -5.45 15.93
C ASP A 389 -12.80 -5.46 17.27
N GLU A 390 -13.03 -4.27 17.82
CA GLU A 390 -13.75 -4.06 19.08
C GLU A 390 -15.20 -4.59 19.01
N GLU A 391 -15.79 -4.62 17.81
CA GLU A 391 -17.13 -5.13 17.52
C GLU A 391 -17.16 -6.66 17.29
N GLY A 392 -16.01 -7.33 17.28
CA GLY A 392 -15.87 -8.77 17.14
C GLY A 392 -15.92 -9.29 15.69
N LYS A 393 -15.90 -8.42 14.69
CA LYS A 393 -15.75 -8.77 13.28
C LYS A 393 -14.31 -9.19 13.03
N VAL A 394 -14.15 -10.30 12.31
CA VAL A 394 -12.84 -10.85 11.96
C VAL A 394 -12.20 -9.97 10.89
N ILE A 395 -11.07 -9.34 11.23
CA ILE A 395 -10.23 -8.56 10.30
C ILE A 395 -9.19 -9.49 9.67
N ILE A 396 -8.51 -10.29 10.49
CA ILE A 396 -7.53 -11.27 10.02
C ILE A 396 -8.07 -12.66 10.37
N PRO A 397 -8.30 -13.54 9.38
CA PRO A 397 -8.77 -14.89 9.65
C PRO A 397 -7.75 -15.69 10.46
N LYS A 398 -8.25 -16.75 11.09
CA LYS A 398 -7.40 -17.79 11.68
C LYS A 398 -6.51 -18.36 10.58
N ARG A 399 -5.23 -18.55 10.90
CA ARG A 399 -4.23 -19.07 9.95
C ARG A 399 -3.24 -19.98 10.64
N THR A 400 -2.41 -20.64 9.86
CA THR A 400 -1.30 -21.45 10.33
C THR A 400 -0.01 -20.86 9.79
N GLU A 401 1.01 -20.81 10.65
CA GLU A 401 2.35 -20.37 10.33
C GLU A 401 3.36 -21.47 10.64
N LEU A 402 4.41 -21.60 9.82
CA LEU A 402 5.51 -22.52 10.07
C LEU A 402 6.62 -21.78 10.84
N GLN A 403 6.91 -22.21 12.07
CA GLN A 403 7.87 -21.53 12.95
C GLN A 403 8.99 -22.50 13.40
N PRO A 404 10.26 -22.02 13.48
CA PRO A 404 11.34 -22.79 14.10
C PRO A 404 11.04 -23.12 15.56
N VAL A 405 11.34 -24.34 15.99
CA VAL A 405 11.15 -24.77 17.38
C VAL A 405 12.29 -24.21 18.23
N LEU A 406 11.96 -23.41 19.25
CA LEU A 406 12.95 -22.88 20.20
C LEU A 406 13.53 -24.02 21.05
N ASN A 407 14.84 -23.98 21.26
CA ASN A 407 15.49 -24.87 22.21
C ASN A 407 15.11 -24.48 23.65
N PRO A 408 14.51 -25.38 24.47
CA PRO A 408 14.15 -25.06 25.85
C PRO A 408 15.34 -24.70 26.75
N ALA A 409 16.56 -25.09 26.37
CA ALA A 409 17.77 -24.73 27.09
C ALA A 409 18.35 -23.36 26.69
N TRP A 410 17.83 -22.74 25.62
CA TRP A 410 18.28 -21.41 25.18
C TRP A 410 17.72 -20.31 26.08
N ASP A 411 18.59 -19.42 26.54
CA ASP A 411 18.25 -18.29 27.40
C ASP A 411 18.13 -16.99 26.59
N PRO A 412 16.93 -16.38 26.49
CA PRO A 412 16.73 -15.13 25.77
C PRO A 412 17.40 -13.91 26.42
N ASP A 413 17.75 -13.97 27.70
CA ASP A 413 18.33 -12.85 28.44
C ASP A 413 19.84 -12.72 28.21
N ILE A 414 20.48 -13.72 27.61
CA ILE A 414 21.91 -13.71 27.26
C ILE A 414 22.09 -13.04 25.89
N PRO A 415 22.72 -11.85 25.81
CA PRO A 415 22.91 -11.14 24.55
C PRO A 415 23.75 -11.96 23.57
N TYR A 416 23.27 -12.07 22.34
CA TYR A 416 23.98 -12.81 21.30
C TYR A 416 25.23 -12.07 20.79
N VAL A 417 26.35 -12.79 20.75
CA VAL A 417 27.61 -12.35 20.13
C VAL A 417 28.07 -13.40 19.12
N SER A 418 28.24 -13.01 17.85
CA SER A 418 28.74 -13.90 16.80
C SER A 418 30.13 -14.46 17.13
N ARG A 419 30.39 -15.69 16.68
CA ARG A 419 31.71 -16.34 16.77
C ARG A 419 32.81 -15.47 16.19
N LEU A 420 32.58 -14.74 15.11
CA LEU A 420 33.59 -13.84 14.52
C LEU A 420 34.00 -12.67 15.44
N LYS A 421 33.27 -12.44 16.54
CA LYS A 421 33.53 -11.38 17.53
C LYS A 421 34.01 -11.95 18.87
N ARG A 422 34.26 -13.25 18.97
CA ARG A 422 34.66 -13.93 20.20
C ARG A 422 36.10 -14.46 20.08
N ASP A 423 36.92 -14.18 21.08
CA ASP A 423 38.37 -14.45 21.04
C ASP A 423 38.70 -15.95 20.95
N GLU A 424 37.82 -16.79 21.49
CA GLU A 424 37.98 -18.25 21.45
C GLU A 424 37.65 -18.86 20.08
N TRP A 425 37.19 -18.08 19.10
CA TRP A 425 36.85 -18.57 17.74
C TRP A 425 37.78 -17.98 16.69
N VAL A 426 38.30 -18.85 15.82
CA VAL A 426 39.17 -18.46 14.69
C VAL A 426 38.61 -18.98 13.37
N VAL A 427 38.80 -18.20 12.30
CA VAL A 427 38.44 -18.62 10.95
C VAL A 427 39.60 -19.40 10.34
N VAL A 428 39.35 -20.65 9.97
CA VAL A 428 40.34 -21.54 9.37
C VAL A 428 40.00 -21.74 7.90
N GLY A 429 40.89 -21.31 7.02
CA GLY A 429 40.80 -21.57 5.58
C GLY A 429 41.11 -23.03 5.31
N LEU A 430 40.10 -23.75 4.79
CA LEU A 430 40.14 -25.18 4.49
C LEU A 430 40.44 -25.46 3.01
N LEU A 431 40.25 -24.46 2.15
CA LEU A 431 40.50 -24.57 0.72
C LEU A 431 40.77 -23.20 0.11
N GLY A 432 41.69 -23.16 -0.86
CA GLY A 432 41.86 -22.01 -1.75
C GLY A 432 43.23 -21.35 -1.65
N LYS A 433 43.30 -20.07 -2.01
CA LYS A 433 44.55 -19.29 -1.99
C LYS A 433 44.69 -18.62 -0.64
N LEU A 434 45.56 -19.14 0.22
CA LEU A 434 45.70 -18.68 1.61
C LEU A 434 47.06 -18.01 1.85
N LEU A 435 47.05 -16.92 2.60
CA LEU A 435 48.26 -16.28 3.08
C LEU A 435 48.77 -17.02 4.31
N VAL A 436 50.06 -17.33 4.34
CA VAL A 436 50.71 -18.05 5.43
C VAL A 436 51.98 -17.33 5.83
N ARG A 437 52.25 -17.32 7.13
CA ARG A 437 53.54 -16.91 7.70
C ARG A 437 54.58 -17.97 7.36
N ASP A 438 55.75 -17.56 6.89
CA ASP A 438 56.84 -18.49 6.58
C ASP A 438 58.14 -18.05 7.25
N ASP A 439 59.04 -19.00 7.49
CA ASP A 439 60.35 -18.80 8.12
C ASP A 439 61.43 -18.24 7.17
N GLY A 440 61.01 -17.77 5.98
CA GLY A 440 61.88 -17.29 4.91
C GLY A 440 62.43 -18.40 3.99
N SER A 441 62.31 -19.68 4.35
CA SER A 441 62.89 -20.79 3.58
C SER A 441 62.06 -21.20 2.35
N CYS A 442 60.76 -20.88 2.35
CA CYS A 442 59.83 -21.30 1.30
C CYS A 442 60.17 -20.65 -0.04
N GLN A 443 60.04 -21.39 -1.15
CA GLN A 443 60.38 -20.89 -2.50
C GLN A 443 59.16 -20.95 -3.40
N VAL A 444 58.93 -19.90 -4.20
CA VAL A 444 57.90 -19.91 -5.25
C VAL A 444 58.13 -21.11 -6.16
N ASN A 445 57.06 -21.81 -6.52
CA ASN A 445 57.09 -23.10 -7.22
C ASN A 445 57.67 -24.29 -6.44
N GLY A 446 57.99 -24.11 -5.16
CA GLY A 446 58.30 -25.18 -4.22
C GLY A 446 57.08 -25.60 -3.39
N TYR A 447 57.35 -26.38 -2.34
CA TYR A 447 56.36 -26.83 -1.37
C TYR A 447 56.74 -26.39 0.05
N CYS A 448 55.73 -26.30 0.92
CA CYS A 448 55.89 -26.01 2.33
C CYS A 448 55.01 -26.92 3.19
N GLN A 449 55.41 -27.10 4.45
CA GLN A 449 54.67 -27.79 5.49
C GLN A 449 54.75 -26.96 6.79
N PRO A 450 53.92 -27.27 7.81
CA PRO A 450 54.06 -26.63 9.11
C PRO A 450 55.41 -27.00 9.74
N GLY A 451 56.20 -25.98 10.06
CA GLY A 451 57.38 -26.05 10.91
C GLY A 451 57.00 -25.89 12.38
N GLU A 452 57.81 -25.19 13.16
CA GLU A 452 57.47 -24.88 14.55
C GLU A 452 56.36 -23.82 14.64
N ASN A 453 55.46 -23.97 15.62
CA ASN A 453 54.40 -23.01 15.93
C ASN A 453 53.50 -22.63 14.73
N GLY A 454 53.25 -23.55 13.81
CA GLY A 454 52.37 -23.36 12.66
C GLY A 454 52.94 -22.47 11.56
N ILE A 455 54.24 -22.14 11.59
CA ILE A 455 54.91 -21.33 10.58
C ILE A 455 55.32 -22.22 9.40
N ALA A 456 55.10 -21.78 8.17
CA ALA A 456 55.49 -22.53 6.98
C ALA A 456 57.02 -22.67 6.87
N THR A 457 57.49 -23.89 6.64
CA THR A 457 58.90 -24.18 6.33
C THR A 457 59.02 -24.94 5.01
N LYS A 458 60.16 -24.82 4.34
CA LYS A 458 60.43 -25.48 3.06
C LYS A 458 60.35 -27.00 3.20
N ALA A 459 59.58 -27.61 2.31
CA ALA A 459 59.43 -29.06 2.26
C ALA A 459 59.60 -29.58 0.82
N LYS A 460 59.79 -30.90 0.68
CA LYS A 460 59.83 -31.57 -0.63
C LYS A 460 58.43 -31.79 -1.22
N GLU A 461 57.43 -31.84 -0.35
CA GLU A 461 56.01 -32.07 -0.64
C GLU A 461 55.16 -31.26 0.34
N GLY A 462 53.83 -31.27 0.19
CA GLY A 462 52.89 -30.49 0.99
C GLY A 462 52.21 -29.40 0.17
N TYR A 463 52.13 -28.19 0.69
CA TYR A 463 51.35 -27.11 0.09
C TYR A 463 52.16 -26.30 -0.92
N ARG A 464 51.60 -26.12 -2.12
CA ARG A 464 52.25 -25.42 -3.23
C ARG A 464 52.38 -23.93 -2.91
N VAL A 465 53.61 -23.41 -2.99
CA VAL A 465 53.88 -21.97 -2.85
C VAL A 465 53.63 -21.27 -4.19
N LEU A 466 52.62 -20.40 -4.23
CA LEU A 466 52.21 -19.68 -5.44
C LEU A 466 52.96 -18.36 -5.61
N LYS A 467 53.16 -17.62 -4.52
CA LYS A 467 53.75 -16.27 -4.54
C LYS A 467 54.40 -15.96 -3.19
N ARG A 468 55.54 -15.27 -3.20
CA ARG A 468 56.07 -14.60 -2.01
C ARG A 468 55.50 -13.18 -1.97
N VAL A 469 54.78 -12.85 -0.92
CA VAL A 469 54.10 -11.54 -0.77
C VAL A 469 54.84 -10.59 0.17
N ALA A 470 55.67 -11.12 1.07
CA ALA A 470 56.60 -10.38 1.93
C ALA A 470 57.76 -11.32 2.36
N PRO A 471 58.81 -10.83 3.05
CA PRO A 471 59.90 -11.67 3.55
C PRO A 471 59.43 -12.85 4.42
N GLU A 472 58.45 -12.62 5.29
CA GLU A 472 57.91 -13.62 6.25
C GLU A 472 56.49 -14.10 5.86
N ARG A 473 56.08 -13.92 4.59
CA ARG A 473 54.72 -14.22 4.16
C ARG A 473 54.64 -14.70 2.72
N ILE A 474 53.98 -15.83 2.54
CA ILE A 474 53.74 -16.47 1.25
C ILE A 474 52.25 -16.65 1.00
N LEU A 475 51.88 -16.79 -0.26
CA LEU A 475 50.58 -17.26 -0.71
C LEU A 475 50.73 -18.71 -1.14
N ILE A 476 49.94 -19.60 -0.55
CA ILE A 476 49.89 -21.01 -0.91
C ILE A 476 48.57 -21.36 -1.59
N LEU A 477 48.56 -22.46 -2.32
CA LEU A 477 47.33 -23.17 -2.65
C LEU A 477 47.11 -24.22 -1.56
N PHE A 478 46.15 -23.98 -0.67
CA PHE A 478 45.73 -24.96 0.30
C PHE A 478 44.66 -25.87 -0.31
N ARG A 479 44.86 -27.17 -0.18
CA ARG A 479 43.92 -28.24 -0.53
C ARG A 479 43.99 -29.23 0.63
N GLY A 480 42.87 -29.45 1.30
CA GLY A 480 42.74 -30.40 2.40
C GLY A 480 42.98 -31.83 1.97
#